data_AF-A0A7C2N455-F1
#
_entry.id   AF-A0A7C2N455-F1
#
_cell.length_a   1.000
_cell.length_b   1.000
_cell.length_c   1.000
_cell.angle_alpha   90.00
_cell.angle_beta   90.00
_cell.angle_gamma   90.00
#
_symmetry.space_group_name_H-M   'P 1'
#
loop_
_entity.id
_entity.type
_entity.pdbx_description
1 polymer ?
#
loop_
_entity_poly.entity_id
_entity_poly.type
_entity_poly.pdbx_seq_one_letter_code
_entity_poly.pdbx_strand_id
1 'polypeptide(L)' 'MLGQVRKTIKKFNMLAPGDTVVVGVSGGADSLALLYALQELKEYRLKLIV' A
#
# COMPACT_ATOMS: atom_id res chain seq x y z
N MET A 1 -0.81 3.79 -12.44
CA MET A 1 -0.11 3.78 -11.13
C MET A 1 -0.34 2.47 -10.37
N LEU A 2 -1.57 2.15 -9.93
CA LEU A 2 -1.86 0.98 -9.08
C LEU A 2 -1.37 -0.37 -9.65
N GLY A 3 -1.45 -0.56 -10.98
CA GLY A 3 -0.92 -1.77 -11.62
C GLY A 3 0.60 -1.96 -11.46
N GLN A 4 1.38 -0.87 -11.44
CA GLN A 4 2.83 -0.94 -11.20
C GLN A 4 3.12 -1.26 -9.73
N VAL A 5 2.40 -0.61 -8.80
CA VAL A 5 2.48 -0.90 -7.35
C VAL A 5 2.18 -2.38 -7.09
N ARG A 6 1.08 -2.91 -7.66
CA ARG A 6 0.70 -4.33 -7.55
C ARG A 6 1.78 -5.27 -8.11
N LYS A 7 2.38 -4.93 -9.26
CA LYS A 7 3.48 -5.70 -9.85
C LYS A 7 4.70 -5.73 -8.93
N THR A 8 5.07 -4.59 -8.34
CA THR A 8 6.19 -4.49 -7.41
C THR A 8 5.93 -5.32 -6.15
N ILE A 9 4.76 -5.18 -5.53
CA ILE A 9 4.39 -5.95 -4.34
C ILE A 9 4.51 -7.46 -4.62
N LYS A 10 3.97 -7.94 -5.74
CA LYS A 10 4.05 -9.36 -6.12
C LYS A 10 5.48 -9.80 -6.44
N LYS A 11 6.25 -8.99 -7.18
CA LYS A 11 7.62 -9.30 -7.59
C LYS A 11 8.53 -9.52 -6.38
N PHE A 12 8.33 -8.74 -5.33
CA PHE A 12 9.18 -8.75 -4.14
C PHE A 12 8.52 -9.36 -2.90
N ASN A 13 7.33 -9.96 -3.04
CA ASN A 13 6.54 -10.53 -1.94
C ASN A 13 6.40 -9.56 -0.75
N MET A 14 6.14 -8.28 -1.03
CA MET A 14 6.18 -7.24 0.01
C MET A 14 5.02 -7.30 0.99
N LEU A 15 3.85 -7.78 0.54
CA LEU A 15 2.60 -7.80 1.30
C LEU A 15 1.82 -9.07 0.99
N ALA A 16 1.11 -9.58 1.98
CA ALA A 16 0.15 -10.66 1.88
C ALA A 16 -1.28 -10.16 2.20
N PRO A 17 -2.32 -10.86 1.70
CA PRO A 17 -3.68 -10.50 2.05
C PRO A 17 -3.96 -10.61 3.56
N GLY A 18 -4.48 -9.54 4.16
CA GLY A 18 -4.79 -9.47 5.59
C GLY A 18 -3.72 -8.82 6.47
N ASP A 19 -2.57 -8.43 5.90
CA ASP A 19 -1.49 -7.79 6.65
C ASP A 19 -1.95 -6.48 7.31
N THR A 20 -1.42 -6.23 8.51
CA THR A 20 -1.50 -4.91 9.14
C THR A 20 -0.22 -4.13 8.84
N VAL A 21 -0.38 -2.95 8.23
CA VAL A 21 0.74 -2.12 7.78
C VAL A 21 0.67 -0.76 8.46
N VAL A 22 1.78 -0.38 9.11
CA VAL A 22 1.98 0.99 9.60
C VAL A 22 2.56 1.83 8.46
N VAL A 23 1.89 2.91 8.11
CA VAL A 23 2.23 3.77 6.98
C VAL A 23 2.67 5.13 7.52
N GLY A 24 3.97 5.43 7.43
CA GLY A 24 4.47 6.75 7.78
C GLY A 24 4.02 7.81 6.79
N VAL A 25 3.23 8.79 7.24
CA VAL A 25 2.74 9.90 6.42
C VAL A 25 3.33 11.21 6.88
N SER A 26 4.11 11.86 6.01
CA SER A 26 4.72 13.18 6.29
C SER A 26 3.81 14.35 5.92
N GLY A 27 2.72 14.09 5.19
CA GLY A 27 1.83 15.11 4.61
C GLY A 27 2.24 15.56 3.21
N GLY A 28 3.40 15.09 2.70
CA GLY A 28 3.82 15.33 1.33
C GLY A 28 3.06 14.48 0.31
N ALA A 29 3.05 14.93 -0.95
CA ALA A 29 2.33 14.29 -2.05
C ALA A 29 2.64 12.79 -2.18
N ASP A 30 3.92 12.41 -2.07
CA ASP A 30 4.34 11.01 -2.22
C ASP A 30 3.79 10.11 -1.13
N SER A 31 3.80 10.58 0.13
CA SER A 31 3.30 9.81 1.27
C SER A 31 1.78 9.63 1.24
N LEU A 32 1.05 10.66 0.79
CA LEU A 32 -0.39 10.58 0.59
C LEU A 32 -0.75 9.70 -0.60
N ALA A 33 0.03 9.76 -1.69
CA ALA A 33 -0.15 8.89 -2.84
C ALA A 33 0.11 7.42 -2.49
N LEU A 34 1.10 7.13 -1.63
CA LEU A 34 1.34 5.78 -1.11
C LEU A 34 0.17 5.29 -0.26
N LEU A 35 -0.30 6.09 0.70
CA LEU A 35 -1.45 5.73 1.54
C LEU A 35 -2.69 5.44 0.68
N TYR A 36 -2.98 6.33 -0.26
CA TYR A 36 -4.09 6.16 -1.21
C TYR A 36 -3.91 4.88 -2.04
N ALA A 37 -2.70 4.63 -2.56
CA ALA A 37 -2.44 3.43 -3.34
C ALA A 37 -2.66 2.15 -2.55
N LEU A 38 -2.19 2.08 -1.30
CA LEU A 38 -2.37 0.92 -0.44
C LEU A 38 -3.85 0.73 -0.07
N GLN A 39 -4.59 1.82 0.16
CA GLN A 39 -6.02 1.77 0.45
C GLN A 39 -6.83 1.25 -0.73
N GLU A 40 -6.43 1.55 -1.97
CA GLU A 40 -7.12 1.11 -3.20
C GLU A 40 -6.85 -0.36 -3.58
N LEU A 41 -5.82 -1.00 -3.01
CA LEU A 41 -5.50 -2.41 -3.25
C LEU A 41 -6.39 -3.35 -2.43
N LYS A 42 -7.70 -3.29 -2.66
CA LYS A 42 -8.73 -4.02 -1.90
C LYS A 42 -8.52 -5.53 -1.86
N GLU A 43 -7.91 -6.11 -2.90
CA GLU A 43 -7.62 -7.55 -2.93
C GLU A 43 -6.66 -8.01 -1.82
N TYR A 44 -5.83 -7.11 -1.30
CA TYR A 44 -4.93 -7.40 -0.18
C TYR A 44 -5.61 -7.24 1.18
N ARG A 45 -6.83 -6.69 1.26
CA ARG A 45 -7.59 -6.57 2.54
C ARG A 45 -6.71 -6.04 3.69
N LEU A 46 -5.87 -5.04 3.40
CA LEU A 46 -4.88 -4.52 4.34
C LEU A 46 -5.59 -3.76 5.47
N LYS A 47 -5.07 -3.89 6.68
CA LYS A 47 -5.38 -2.98 7.78
C LYS A 47 -4.29 -1.93 7.84
N LEU A 48 -4.62 -0.69 7.52
CA LEU A 48 -3.67 0.42 7.51
C LEU A 48 -3.74 1.18 8.83
N ILE A 49 -2.58 1.45 9.42
CA ILE A 49 -2.40 2.33 10.57
C ILE A 49 -1.51 3.47 10.09
N VAL A 50 -1.91 4.72 10.35
CA VAL A 50 -1.15 5.93 9.98
C VAL A 50 -0.65 6.60 11.23
#